data_AF-A0A9D8I488-F1
#
_entry.id   AF-A0A9D8I488-F1
#
_cell.length_a   1.000
_cell.length_b   1.000
_cell.length_c   1.000
_cell.angle_alpha   90.00
_cell.angle_beta   90.00
_cell.angle_gamma   90.00
#
_symmetry.space_group_name_H-M   'P 1'
#
loop_
_entity.id
_entity.type
_entity.pdbx_description
1 polymer ?
#
loop_
_entity_poly.entity_id
_entity_poly.type
_entity_poly.pdbx_seq_one_letter_code
_entity_poly.pdbx_strand_id
1 'polypeptide(L)'
;MGTSKAAPRTFVGVDTRAGRRWVTIFRAVLGRSRATRTTVRTEAVEHAWTEVYRERDRHWNLYRSAEELADLGDAFRRWRFRHLTTVERVIGSTTGTGGMNGVPYLRRMLGVVWFPELWSLRTDL
;
A
#
# COMPACT_ATOMS: atom_id res chain seq x y z
N MET A 1 1.46 -13.19 -49.44
CA MET A 1 1.63 -14.18 -48.35
C MET A 1 2.73 -13.66 -47.44
N GLY A 2 2.47 -12.97 -46.32
CA GLY A 2 1.84 -13.50 -45.09
C GLY A 2 2.87 -14.42 -44.41
N THR A 3 3.59 -14.04 -43.34
CA THR A 3 3.07 -13.61 -42.03
C THR A 3 4.07 -12.70 -41.28
N SER A 4 3.60 -11.53 -40.82
CA SER A 4 4.29 -10.70 -39.81
C SER A 4 3.98 -11.23 -38.42
N LYS A 5 5.02 -11.60 -37.66
CA LYS A 5 4.94 -11.99 -36.25
C LYS A 5 4.79 -10.70 -35.42
N ALA A 6 3.62 -10.49 -34.82
CA ALA A 6 3.34 -9.34 -33.98
C ALA A 6 4.30 -9.30 -32.77
N ALA A 7 5.04 -8.20 -32.63
CA ALA A 7 5.82 -7.88 -31.45
C ALA A 7 4.89 -7.40 -30.32
N PRO A 8 5.16 -7.74 -29.05
CA PRO A 8 4.30 -7.36 -27.92
C PRO A 8 4.26 -5.84 -27.75
N ARG A 9 3.04 -5.32 -27.54
CA ARG A 9 2.72 -3.91 -27.32
C ARG A 9 3.57 -3.34 -26.17
N THR A 10 4.62 -2.61 -26.52
CA THR A 10 5.50 -1.90 -25.61
C THR A 10 4.80 -0.67 -25.03
N PHE A 11 4.87 -0.58 -23.70
CA PHE A 11 4.89 0.61 -22.86
C PHE A 11 4.38 1.91 -23.51
N VAL A 12 3.10 2.21 -23.33
CA VAL A 12 2.49 3.49 -23.76
C VAL A 12 3.11 4.64 -22.96
N GLY A 13 3.56 5.65 -23.68
CA GLY A 13 4.37 6.77 -23.19
C GLY A 13 3.76 7.54 -22.03
N VAL A 14 4.55 7.73 -20.99
CA VAL A 14 4.30 8.69 -19.93
C VAL A 14 4.61 10.08 -20.48
N ASP A 15 3.61 10.96 -20.55
CA ASP A 15 3.81 12.40 -20.78
C ASP A 15 4.90 12.91 -19.82
N THR A 16 6.03 13.33 -20.36
CA THR A 16 7.27 13.53 -19.60
C THR A 16 7.19 14.69 -18.60
N ARG A 17 6.20 15.60 -18.69
CA ARG A 17 5.98 16.66 -17.68
C ARG A 17 5.12 16.17 -16.51
N ALA A 18 4.00 15.49 -16.78
CA ALA A 18 3.16 14.87 -15.74
C ALA A 18 3.89 13.69 -15.07
N GLY A 19 4.63 12.90 -15.85
CA GLY A 19 5.44 11.77 -15.41
C GLY A 19 6.47 12.15 -14.36
N ARG A 20 7.08 13.34 -14.43
CA ARG A 20 8.03 13.79 -13.40
C ARG A 20 7.35 14.05 -12.05
N ARG A 21 6.11 14.56 -12.06
CA ARG A 21 5.33 14.79 -10.83
C ARG A 21 4.90 13.46 -10.19
N TRP A 22 4.43 12.52 -11.01
CA TRP A 22 4.02 11.19 -10.55
C TRP A 22 5.18 10.30 -10.13
N VAL A 23 6.33 10.35 -10.80
CA VAL A 23 7.58 9.69 -10.36
C VAL A 23 8.06 10.24 -9.02
N THR A 24 7.85 11.53 -8.75
CA THR A 24 8.20 12.15 -7.46
C THR A 24 7.28 11.66 -6.35
N ILE A 25 5.99 11.51 -6.60
CA ILE A 25 5.02 10.94 -5.63
C ILE A 25 5.28 9.45 -5.43
N PHE A 26 5.49 8.68 -6.51
CA PHE A 26 5.86 7.27 -6.42
C PHE A 26 7.21 7.08 -5.73
N ARG A 27 8.20 7.95 -5.92
CA ARG A 27 9.44 7.95 -5.11
C ARG A 27 9.20 8.44 -3.69
N ALA A 28 8.26 9.32 -3.42
CA ALA A 28 7.91 9.72 -2.05
C ALA A 28 7.13 8.65 -1.30
N VAL A 29 6.44 7.74 -2.01
CA VAL A 29 5.72 6.59 -1.45
C VAL A 29 6.62 5.35 -1.38
N LEU A 30 7.30 4.98 -2.47
CA LEU A 30 8.20 3.81 -2.58
C LEU A 30 9.63 4.08 -2.09
N GLY A 31 10.12 5.32 -2.20
CA GLY A 31 11.42 5.76 -1.66
C GLY A 31 11.38 6.04 -0.15
N ARG A 32 10.28 5.69 0.54
CA ARG A 32 10.25 5.48 2.00
C ARG A 32 11.03 4.23 2.43
N SER A 33 11.93 3.73 1.59
CA SER A 33 12.89 2.66 1.83
C SER A 33 14.04 3.05 2.77
N ARG A 34 13.75 3.81 3.82
CA ARG A 34 14.53 3.77 5.06
C ARG A 34 13.62 3.19 6.13
N ALA A 35 13.96 1.97 6.54
CA ALA A 35 13.21 1.03 7.38
C ALA A 35 12.81 1.51 8.80
N THR A 36 12.71 2.83 9.02
CA THR A 36 12.61 3.44 10.35
C THR A 36 11.50 4.47 10.51
N ARG A 37 10.70 4.80 9.48
CA ARG A 37 9.54 5.70 9.65
C ARG A 37 8.22 4.96 9.53
N THR A 38 7.44 4.99 10.62
CA THR A 38 5.99 4.74 10.58
C THR A 38 5.39 5.58 9.46
N THR A 39 4.55 4.96 8.62
CA THR A 39 3.87 5.70 7.55
C THR A 39 2.92 6.70 8.18
N VAL A 40 3.19 7.98 7.98
CA VAL A 40 2.32 9.08 8.41
C VAL A 40 1.58 9.60 7.18
N ARG A 41 0.26 9.77 7.33
CA ARG A 41 -0.60 10.39 6.32
C ARG A 41 0.00 11.72 5.87
N THR A 42 0.10 11.93 4.56
CA THR A 42 0.52 13.20 3.98
C THR A 42 -0.58 13.74 3.08
N GLU A 43 -1.08 14.94 3.35
CA GLU A 43 -2.16 15.58 2.57
C GLU A 43 -1.84 15.65 1.07
N ALA A 44 -0.59 15.94 0.71
CA ALA A 44 -0.17 15.99 -0.69
C ALA A 44 -0.27 14.62 -1.41
N VAL A 45 -0.03 13.51 -0.70
CA VAL A 45 -0.15 12.15 -1.25
C VAL A 45 -1.61 11.77 -1.38
N GLU A 46 -2.43 12.13 -0.40
CA GLU A 46 -3.86 11.89 -0.43
C GLU A 46 -4.56 12.65 -1.56
N HIS A 47 -4.28 13.95 -1.71
CA HIS A 47 -4.81 14.75 -2.82
C HIS A 47 -4.46 14.13 -4.18
N ALA A 48 -3.22 13.66 -4.33
CA ALA A 48 -2.78 13.02 -5.56
C ALA A 48 -3.53 11.70 -5.83
N TRP A 49 -3.81 10.91 -4.80
CA TRP A 49 -4.67 9.74 -4.96
C TRP A 49 -6.11 10.13 -5.28
N THR A 50 -6.67 11.16 -4.64
CA THR A 50 -8.02 11.66 -4.96
C THR A 50 -8.15 12.05 -6.44
N GLU A 51 -7.15 12.72 -7.01
CA GLU A 51 -7.11 13.03 -8.46
C GLU A 51 -7.16 11.74 -9.30
N VAL A 52 -6.34 10.74 -8.96
CA VAL A 52 -6.32 9.43 -9.64
C VAL A 52 -7.67 8.71 -9.54
N TYR A 53 -8.33 8.78 -8.39
CA TYR A 53 -9.64 8.15 -8.17
C TYR A 53 -10.79 8.88 -8.84
N ARG A 54 -10.69 10.19 -9.07
CA ARG A 54 -11.70 10.98 -9.81
C ARG A 54 -11.57 10.80 -11.33
N GLU A 55 -10.35 10.73 -11.84
CA GLU A 55 -10.07 10.55 -13.27
C GLU A 55 -9.53 9.14 -13.59
N ARG A 56 -10.29 8.10 -13.18
CA ARG A 56 -9.84 6.68 -13.23
C ARG A 56 -9.42 6.23 -14.62
N ASP A 57 -10.19 6.59 -15.65
CA ASP A 57 -9.91 6.16 -17.03
C ASP A 57 -8.61 6.78 -17.55
N ARG A 58 -8.33 8.03 -17.17
CA ARG A 58 -7.09 8.75 -17.51
C ARG A 58 -5.89 8.19 -16.77
N HIS A 59 -6.09 7.72 -15.55
CA HIS A 59 -5.04 7.25 -14.65
C HIS A 59 -5.12 5.75 -14.35
N TRP A 60 -5.62 4.94 -15.28
CA TRP A 60 -5.97 3.54 -15.07
C TRP A 60 -4.87 2.72 -14.37
N ASN A 61 -3.62 2.83 -14.82
CA ASN A 61 -2.51 2.08 -14.23
C ASN A 61 -2.25 2.49 -12.76
N LEU A 62 -2.34 3.79 -12.45
CA LEU A 62 -2.15 4.28 -11.08
C LEU A 62 -3.32 3.89 -10.18
N TYR A 63 -4.55 4.03 -10.70
CA TYR A 63 -5.76 3.60 -10.00
C TYR A 63 -5.71 2.11 -9.68
N ARG A 64 -5.38 1.26 -10.66
CA ARG A 64 -5.20 -0.18 -10.45
C ARG A 64 -4.14 -0.47 -9.40
N SER A 65 -2.97 0.17 -9.46
CA SER A 65 -1.93 -0.02 -8.46
C SER A 65 -2.37 0.44 -7.06
N ALA A 66 -3.19 1.49 -6.96
CA ALA A 66 -3.74 1.93 -5.68
C ALA A 66 -4.62 0.84 -5.04
N GLU A 67 -5.50 0.22 -5.83
CA GLU A 67 -6.34 -0.89 -5.35
C GLU A 67 -5.48 -2.11 -4.95
N GLU A 68 -4.49 -2.48 -5.76
CA GLU A 68 -3.57 -3.58 -5.43
C GLU A 68 -2.81 -3.33 -4.11
N LEU A 69 -2.43 -2.09 -3.83
CA LEU A 69 -1.81 -1.71 -2.54
C LEU A 69 -2.80 -1.75 -1.37
N ALA A 70 -4.05 -1.34 -1.59
CA ALA A 70 -5.11 -1.42 -0.58
C ALA A 70 -5.39 -2.89 -0.21
N ASP A 71 -5.52 -3.76 -1.22
CA ASP A 71 -5.72 -5.20 -1.05
C ASP A 71 -4.56 -5.86 -0.30
N LEU A 72 -3.32 -5.47 -0.61
CA LEU A 72 -2.13 -5.94 0.12
C LEU A 72 -2.18 -5.53 1.60
N GLY A 73 -2.53 -4.27 1.89
CA GLY A 73 -2.65 -3.76 3.25
C GLY A 73 -3.72 -4.51 4.06
N ASP A 74 -4.86 -4.81 3.43
CA ASP A 74 -5.95 -5.58 4.01
C ASP A 74 -5.57 -7.06 4.25
N ALA A 75 -4.93 -7.71 3.27
CA ALA A 75 -4.38 -9.05 3.44
C ALA A 75 -3.39 -9.13 4.61
N PHE A 76 -2.55 -8.10 4.79
CA PHE A 76 -1.61 -8.05 5.90
C PHE A 76 -2.30 -7.84 7.25
N ARG A 77 -3.37 -7.02 7.32
CA ARG A 77 -4.19 -6.90 8.54
C ARG A 77 -4.83 -8.23 8.93
N ARG A 78 -5.41 -8.96 7.97
CA ARG A 78 -5.95 -10.32 8.21
C ARG A 78 -4.88 -11.26 8.72
N TRP A 79 -3.69 -11.26 8.10
CA TRP A 79 -2.57 -12.09 8.55
C TRP A 79 -2.17 -11.76 9.98
N ARG A 80 -2.01 -10.48 10.35
CA ARG A 80 -1.68 -10.07 11.73
C ARG A 80 -2.72 -10.56 12.74
N PHE A 81 -4.01 -10.47 12.40
CA PHE A 81 -5.08 -10.94 13.27
C PHE A 81 -5.04 -12.47 13.45
N ARG A 82 -4.88 -13.23 12.37
CA ARG A 82 -4.73 -14.70 12.43
C ARG A 82 -3.49 -15.11 13.21
N HIS A 83 -2.39 -14.36 13.05
CA HIS A 83 -1.15 -14.59 13.79
C HIS A 83 -1.36 -14.35 15.29
N LEU A 84 -1.93 -13.21 15.67
CA LEU A 84 -2.26 -12.89 17.06
C LEU A 84 -3.12 -13.99 17.70
N THR A 85 -4.23 -14.36 17.06
CA THR A 85 -5.17 -15.35 17.60
C THR A 85 -4.54 -16.74 17.73
N THR A 86 -3.68 -17.12 16.78
CA THR A 86 -2.91 -18.39 16.86
C THR A 86 -1.95 -18.36 18.04
N VAL A 87 -1.17 -17.28 18.21
CA VAL A 87 -0.22 -17.13 19.33
C VAL A 87 -0.96 -17.14 20.66
N GLU A 88 -2.02 -16.33 20.80
CA GLU A 88 -2.80 -16.24 22.04
C GLU A 88 -3.45 -17.58 22.43
N ARG A 89 -3.93 -18.37 21.45
CA ARG A 89 -4.47 -19.71 21.70
C ARG A 89 -3.41 -20.72 22.16
N VAL A 90 -2.19 -20.63 21.65
CA VAL A 90 -1.14 -21.65 21.93
C VAL A 90 -0.39 -21.35 23.22
N ILE A 91 -0.04 -20.09 23.49
CA ILE A 91 0.81 -19.72 24.64
C ILE A 91 0.13 -18.78 25.65
N GLY A 92 -1.14 -18.43 25.43
CA GLY A 92 -1.85 -17.46 26.27
C GLY A 92 -1.22 -16.07 26.22
N SER A 93 -1.29 -15.35 27.34
CA SER A 93 -0.67 -14.01 27.51
C SER A 93 0.70 -14.09 28.21
N THR A 94 1.38 -15.23 28.11
CA THR A 94 2.69 -15.43 28.73
C THR A 94 3.74 -14.52 28.07
N THR A 95 4.64 -13.95 28.88
CA THR A 95 5.79 -13.20 28.37
C THR A 95 6.64 -14.12 27.49
N GLY A 96 6.94 -13.67 26.27
CA GLY A 96 7.71 -14.48 25.32
C GLY A 96 9.15 -14.68 25.80
N THR A 97 9.83 -15.72 25.29
CA THR A 97 11.22 -16.06 25.63
C THR A 97 12.25 -14.97 25.31
N GLY A 98 11.88 -13.94 24.53
CA GLY A 98 12.70 -12.76 24.25
C GLY A 98 12.45 -11.54 25.16
N GLY A 99 11.75 -11.70 26.29
CA GLY A 99 11.47 -10.61 27.24
C GLY A 99 10.40 -9.60 26.78
N MET A 100 9.81 -9.81 25.59
CA MET A 100 8.73 -8.99 25.06
C MET A 100 7.37 -9.57 25.45
N ASN A 101 6.44 -8.68 25.82
CA ASN A 101 5.02 -9.01 26.01
C ASN A 101 4.40 -9.35 24.64
N GLY A 102 4.47 -10.62 24.24
CA GLY A 102 4.12 -11.09 22.88
C GLY A 102 2.72 -10.68 22.44
N VAL A 103 1.68 -11.18 23.12
CA VAL A 103 0.28 -10.86 22.80
C VAL A 103 -0.03 -9.35 22.89
N PRO A 104 0.36 -8.62 23.95
CA PRO A 104 0.16 -7.17 24.01
C PRO A 104 0.84 -6.40 22.87
N TYR A 105 2.06 -6.77 22.49
CA TYR A 105 2.76 -6.17 21.36
C TYR A 105 2.04 -6.45 20.03
N LEU A 106 1.63 -7.71 19.79
CA LEU A 106 0.89 -8.10 18.59
C LEU A 106 -0.46 -7.37 18.49
N ARG A 107 -1.17 -7.19 19.61
CA ARG A 107 -2.39 -6.36 19.66
C ARG A 107 -2.13 -4.92 19.24
N ARG A 108 -1.04 -4.30 19.71
CA ARG A 108 -0.64 -2.95 19.27
C ARG A 108 -0.38 -2.88 17.76
N MET A 109 0.19 -3.94 17.17
CA MET A 109 0.48 -3.97 15.73
C MET A 109 -0.77 -4.02 14.84
N LEU A 110 -1.94 -4.38 15.38
CA LEU A 110 -3.21 -4.29 14.64
C LEU A 110 -3.60 -2.84 14.33
N GLY A 111 -3.17 -1.88 15.15
CA GLY A 111 -3.42 -0.45 14.91
C GLY A 111 -2.55 0.18 13.83
N VAL A 112 -1.54 -0.55 13.31
CA VAL A 112 -0.64 -0.01 12.28
C VAL A 112 -1.29 -0.12 10.90
N VAL A 113 -1.59 1.03 10.30
CA VAL A 113 -2.16 1.15 8.96
C VAL A 113 -1.06 1.35 7.91
N TRP A 114 -1.10 0.54 6.86
CA TRP A 114 -0.31 0.77 5.65
C TRP A 114 -1.10 1.61 4.67
N PHE A 115 -0.42 2.57 4.03
CA PHE A 115 -1.00 3.50 3.07
C PHE A 115 -2.25 4.23 3.62
N PRO A 116 -2.16 4.94 4.76
CA PRO A 116 -3.31 5.58 5.41
C PRO A 116 -4.07 6.53 4.48
N GLU A 117 -3.39 7.16 3.52
CA GLU A 117 -4.00 8.05 2.53
C GLU A 117 -5.04 7.33 1.66
N LEU A 118 -4.79 6.06 1.28
CA LEU A 118 -5.74 5.25 0.50
C LEU A 118 -6.98 4.89 1.31
N TRP A 119 -6.87 4.81 2.65
CA TRP A 119 -8.01 4.54 3.52
C TRP A 119 -8.82 5.80 3.79
N SER A 120 -8.16 6.94 4.05
CA SER A 120 -8.83 8.19 4.36
C SER A 120 -9.55 8.78 3.16
N LEU A 121 -8.96 8.73 1.96
CA LEU A 121 -9.59 9.34 0.78
C LEU A 121 -10.99 8.78 0.48
N ARG A 122 -11.28 7.53 0.90
CA ARG A 122 -12.59 6.89 0.65
C ARG A 122 -13.76 7.59 1.35
N THR A 123 -13.51 8.42 2.38
CA THR A 123 -14.58 9.24 2.98
C THR A 123 -14.95 10.45 2.12
N ASP A 124 -14.05 10.86 1.22
CA ASP A 124 -14.11 12.15 0.51
C ASP A 124 -14.24 11.98 -1.03
N LEU A 125 -14.42 10.73 -1.50
CA LEU A 125 -14.63 10.38 -2.91
C LEU A 125 -16.06 10.59 -3.39
#